data_AF-A0A843C1K4-F1
#
_entry.id   AF-A0A843C1K4-F1
#
_cell.length_a   1.000
_cell.length_b   1.000
_cell.length_c   1.000
_cell.angle_alpha   90.00
_cell.angle_beta   90.00
_cell.angle_gamma   90.00
#
_symmetry.space_group_name_H-M   'P 1'
#
loop_
_entity.id
_entity.type
_entity.pdbx_description
1 polymer ?
#
loop_
_entity_poly.entity_id
_entity_poly.type
_entity_poly.pdbx_seq_one_letter_code
_entity_poly.pdbx_strand_id
1 'polypeptide(L)'
;MTFINVQGYTTFTGYVKDKASNAISGATVLIADSYGYILGYTSTSSSGYYSFSVSLSGHSPYYLSASKTGYETGTKTVTGGGRNDFSLYGYVDGYVKDSQNVAISGATVKAYRYSGVLGSTTTQSNGYYYIQIANHPTKITAEKHGFRDYSQTISTTGRFNFNMKALKAIIVGISDYSSGTDLNYCDEDASDWYDQLDDLGYDCEIYGDGHPGNYPRYDGLATESNVRSAIQSLDTNVGSGDTVCFIFSGHGGTSWFQQYLLMQDNSKYKETEIEDDFEDFDSGVDIFFFFDSCNSGGIISSLDDMPNEDYIYVATTCTKDGYGYDSPTHSNGLWTYYFLEYSWIDNYSGSRSTSMETVFDYALSNYPLGGDDTPQEHDGSASSFYL
;
A
#
# COMPACT_ATOMS: atom_id res chain seq x y z
N MET A 1 -74.30 -20.54 22.03
CA MET A 1 -73.78 -19.94 20.79
C MET A 1 -72.26 -20.01 20.89
N THR A 2 -71.67 -21.05 20.29
CA THR A 2 -70.22 -21.25 20.34
C THR A 2 -69.62 -20.45 19.20
N PHE A 3 -68.98 -19.31 19.51
CA PHE A 3 -68.22 -18.58 18.50
C PHE A 3 -66.97 -19.42 18.18
N ILE A 4 -67.00 -20.10 17.03
CA ILE A 4 -65.79 -20.67 16.44
C ILE A 4 -64.99 -19.48 15.93
N ASN A 5 -64.03 -19.03 16.72
CA ASN A 5 -63.03 -18.06 16.28
C ASN A 5 -62.04 -18.83 15.39
N VAL A 6 -62.38 -18.96 14.10
CA VAL A 6 -61.42 -19.45 13.09
C VAL A 6 -60.40 -18.34 12.96
N GLN A 7 -59.28 -18.43 13.68
CA GLN A 7 -58.15 -17.55 13.42
C GLN A 7 -57.76 -17.71 11.95
N GLY A 8 -58.01 -16.67 11.16
CA GLY A 8 -57.67 -16.65 9.75
C GLY A 8 -56.15 -16.62 9.61
N TYR A 9 -55.57 -17.76 9.29
CA TYR A 9 -54.15 -17.82 8.94
C TYR A 9 -53.94 -17.28 7.54
N THR A 10 -52.94 -16.43 7.40
CA THR A 10 -52.51 -15.86 6.13
C THR A 10 -51.25 -16.57 5.65
N THR A 11 -51.29 -17.15 4.45
CA THR A 11 -50.17 -17.90 3.87
C THR A 11 -49.28 -17.00 3.01
N PHE A 12 -47.98 -17.05 3.26
CA PHE A 12 -46.94 -16.42 2.46
C PHE A 12 -46.11 -17.48 1.75
N THR A 13 -45.88 -17.32 0.46
CA THR A 13 -45.03 -18.19 -0.35
C THR A 13 -44.07 -17.36 -1.20
N GLY A 14 -43.05 -17.98 -1.77
CA GLY A 14 -42.17 -17.31 -2.72
C GLY A 14 -40.84 -18.00 -2.89
N TYR A 15 -39.95 -17.37 -3.65
CA TYR A 15 -38.56 -17.79 -3.82
C TYR A 15 -37.61 -16.71 -3.34
N VAL A 16 -36.54 -17.10 -2.66
CA VAL A 16 -35.38 -16.24 -2.40
C VAL A 16 -34.25 -16.67 -3.33
N LYS A 17 -33.80 -15.74 -4.17
CA LYS A 17 -32.77 -15.97 -5.18
C LYS A 17 -31.69 -14.89 -5.10
N ASP A 18 -30.51 -15.16 -5.64
CA ASP A 18 -29.47 -14.14 -5.81
C ASP A 18 -29.71 -13.31 -7.09
N LYS A 19 -28.85 -12.30 -7.33
CA LYS A 19 -28.87 -11.48 -8.56
C LYS A 19 -28.73 -12.30 -9.85
N ALA A 20 -28.03 -13.43 -9.79
CA ALA A 20 -27.85 -14.34 -10.93
C ALA A 20 -29.01 -15.35 -11.06
N SER A 21 -30.10 -15.15 -10.31
CA SER A 21 -31.28 -16.03 -10.27
C SER A 21 -31.02 -17.44 -9.72
N ASN A 22 -29.88 -17.67 -9.05
CA ASN A 22 -29.63 -18.91 -8.33
C ASN A 22 -30.47 -18.95 -7.05
N ALA A 23 -30.93 -20.14 -6.68
CA ALA A 23 -31.65 -20.36 -5.43
C ALA A 23 -30.78 -20.11 -4.20
N ILE A 24 -31.26 -19.33 -3.23
CA ILE A 24 -30.60 -19.17 -1.93
C ILE A 24 -31.24 -20.15 -0.94
N SER A 25 -30.52 -21.23 -0.63
CA SER A 25 -30.95 -22.26 0.32
C SER A 25 -30.76 -21.85 1.78
N GLY A 26 -31.74 -22.15 2.63
CA GLY A 26 -31.72 -21.85 4.06
C GLY A 26 -31.62 -20.35 4.38
N ALA A 27 -32.17 -19.48 3.54
CA ALA A 27 -32.43 -18.08 3.88
C ALA A 27 -33.62 -18.02 4.82
N THR A 28 -33.54 -17.19 5.86
CA THR A 28 -34.64 -16.97 6.78
C THR A 28 -35.62 -15.98 6.16
N VAL A 29 -36.88 -16.35 6.07
CA VAL A 29 -37.97 -15.45 5.69
C VAL A 29 -38.85 -15.22 6.91
N LEU A 30 -38.97 -13.98 7.37
CA LEU A 30 -39.74 -13.62 8.56
C LEU A 30 -40.73 -12.51 8.25
N ILE A 31 -41.81 -12.48 9.01
CA ILE A 31 -42.79 -11.39 8.98
C ILE A 31 -42.90 -10.75 10.37
N ALA A 32 -42.82 -9.42 10.40
CA ALA A 32 -42.97 -8.61 11.60
C ALA A 32 -44.05 -7.53 11.41
N ASP A 33 -44.62 -7.06 12.51
CA ASP A 33 -45.54 -5.92 12.51
C ASP A 33 -44.80 -4.56 12.56
N SER A 34 -45.55 -3.45 12.59
CA SER A 34 -44.97 -2.11 12.58
C SER A 34 -44.11 -1.78 13.80
N TYR A 35 -44.21 -2.55 14.88
CA TYR A 35 -43.40 -2.40 16.09
C TYR A 35 -42.21 -3.37 16.13
N GLY A 36 -42.01 -4.17 15.07
CA GLY A 36 -40.94 -5.14 14.98
C GLY A 36 -41.24 -6.47 15.67
N TYR A 37 -42.49 -6.72 16.10
CA TYR A 37 -42.85 -8.00 16.71
C TYR A 37 -42.93 -9.08 15.63
N ILE A 38 -42.15 -10.15 15.78
CA ILE A 38 -42.12 -11.26 14.82
C ILE A 38 -43.40 -12.09 14.96
N LEU A 39 -44.19 -12.15 13.88
CA LEU A 39 -45.43 -12.92 13.81
C LEU A 39 -45.21 -14.34 13.28
N GLY A 40 -44.10 -14.58 12.58
CA GLY A 40 -43.64 -15.90 12.19
C GLY A 40 -42.47 -15.86 11.22
N TYR A 41 -41.87 -17.02 11.00
CA TYR A 41 -40.72 -17.16 10.10
C TYR A 41 -40.62 -18.59 9.57
N THR A 42 -39.83 -18.76 8.52
CA THR A 42 -39.47 -20.05 7.93
C THR A 42 -38.08 -19.94 7.28
N SER A 43 -37.55 -21.06 6.80
CA SER A 43 -36.33 -21.08 6.00
C SER A 43 -36.61 -21.61 4.60
N THR A 44 -35.88 -21.11 3.60
CA THR A 44 -35.99 -21.59 2.23
C THR A 44 -35.43 -23.01 2.08
N SER A 45 -36.00 -23.77 1.15
CA SER A 45 -35.48 -25.07 0.72
C SER A 45 -34.25 -24.92 -0.21
N SER A 46 -33.70 -26.04 -0.68
CA SER A 46 -32.62 -26.07 -1.68
C SER A 46 -32.97 -25.38 -3.01
N SER A 47 -34.26 -25.27 -3.36
CA SER A 47 -34.72 -24.53 -4.55
C SER A 47 -34.97 -23.05 -4.27
N GLY A 48 -34.68 -22.57 -3.05
CA GLY A 48 -34.94 -21.21 -2.61
C GLY A 48 -36.41 -20.95 -2.28
N TYR A 49 -37.27 -21.96 -2.37
CA TYR A 49 -38.70 -21.83 -2.09
C TYR A 49 -38.96 -21.74 -0.58
N TYR A 50 -39.90 -20.88 -0.19
CA TYR A 50 -40.45 -20.85 1.17
C TYR A 50 -41.98 -20.85 1.14
N SER A 51 -42.58 -21.34 2.23
CA SER A 51 -44.01 -21.30 2.47
C SER A 51 -44.29 -21.39 3.97
N PHE A 52 -45.10 -20.48 4.50
CA PHE A 52 -45.54 -20.51 5.90
C PHE A 52 -46.83 -19.72 6.09
N SER A 53 -47.56 -20.01 7.16
CA SER A 53 -48.82 -19.35 7.48
C SER A 53 -48.76 -18.74 8.88
N VAL A 54 -49.23 -17.50 9.02
CA VAL A 54 -49.24 -16.76 10.30
C VAL A 54 -50.58 -16.11 10.55
N SER A 55 -50.91 -15.89 11.82
CA SER A 55 -52.04 -15.05 12.20
C SER A 55 -51.58 -13.58 12.19
N LEU A 56 -52.18 -12.75 11.34
CA LEU A 56 -51.88 -11.31 11.28
C LEU A 56 -52.66 -10.59 12.38
N SER A 57 -52.16 -10.67 13.61
CA SER A 57 -52.79 -10.09 14.80
C SER A 57 -52.10 -8.81 15.30
N GLY A 58 -51.10 -8.31 14.58
CA GLY A 58 -50.29 -7.12 14.94
C GLY A 58 -50.71 -5.82 14.23
N HIS A 59 -49.91 -4.78 14.40
CA HIS A 59 -50.17 -3.46 13.81
C HIS A 59 -49.64 -3.37 12.37
N SER A 60 -50.53 -2.98 11.44
CA SER A 60 -50.19 -2.71 10.05
C SER A 60 -49.39 -1.40 9.93
N PRO A 61 -48.44 -1.27 8.98
CA PRO A 61 -48.07 -2.26 7.94
C PRO A 61 -47.25 -3.43 8.47
N TYR A 62 -47.36 -4.59 7.81
CA TYR A 62 -46.50 -5.75 8.07
C TYR A 62 -45.28 -5.74 7.15
N TYR A 63 -44.12 -6.15 7.67
CA TYR A 63 -42.87 -6.24 6.94
C TYR A 63 -42.46 -7.70 6.79
N LEU A 64 -42.43 -8.19 5.56
CA LEU A 64 -41.89 -9.50 5.20
C LEU A 64 -40.44 -9.29 4.75
N SER A 65 -39.49 -9.94 5.42
CA SER A 65 -38.07 -9.85 5.05
C SER A 65 -37.45 -11.21 4.82
N ALA A 66 -36.45 -11.26 3.93
CA ALA A 66 -35.63 -12.42 3.65
C ALA A 66 -34.17 -12.07 3.91
N SER A 67 -33.48 -12.89 4.70
CA SER A 67 -32.09 -12.67 5.08
C SER A 67 -31.27 -13.96 5.01
N LYS A 68 -29.99 -13.82 4.68
CA LYS A 68 -29.00 -14.89 4.69
C LYS A 68 -27.64 -14.26 4.95
N THR A 69 -26.80 -14.88 5.78
CA THR A 69 -25.40 -14.44 5.95
C THR A 69 -24.70 -14.31 4.60
N GLY A 70 -23.99 -13.20 4.39
CA GLY A 70 -23.37 -12.85 3.11
C GLY A 70 -24.31 -12.19 2.10
N TYR A 71 -25.56 -11.90 2.47
CA TYR A 71 -26.49 -11.17 1.62
C TYR A 71 -27.13 -10.01 2.36
N GLU A 72 -27.45 -8.96 1.61
CA GLU A 72 -28.32 -7.89 2.10
C GLU A 72 -29.72 -8.43 2.41
N THR A 73 -30.33 -7.93 3.48
CA THR A 73 -31.70 -8.30 3.83
C THR A 73 -32.68 -7.60 2.89
N GLY A 74 -33.46 -8.38 2.14
CA GLY A 74 -34.55 -7.85 1.34
C GLY A 74 -35.80 -7.68 2.22
N THR A 75 -36.49 -6.55 2.14
CA THR A 75 -37.73 -6.29 2.90
C THR A 75 -38.83 -5.82 1.97
N LYS A 76 -40.06 -6.26 2.23
CA LYS A 76 -41.28 -5.84 1.54
C LYS A 76 -42.37 -5.51 2.54
N THR A 77 -43.12 -4.45 2.27
CA THR A 77 -44.36 -4.17 2.98
C THR A 77 -45.49 -5.00 2.39
N VAL A 78 -46.25 -5.71 3.24
CA VAL A 78 -47.36 -6.59 2.83
C VAL A 78 -48.62 -6.28 3.63
N THR A 79 -49.78 -6.41 2.98
CA THR A 79 -51.11 -6.21 3.60
C THR A 79 -51.90 -7.51 3.74
N GLY A 80 -51.38 -8.62 3.19
CA GLY A 80 -52.00 -9.94 3.21
C GLY A 80 -51.07 -10.99 2.59
N GLY A 81 -51.56 -12.22 2.46
CA GLY A 81 -50.78 -13.36 1.99
C GLY A 81 -50.50 -13.35 0.49
N GLY A 82 -49.88 -14.42 0.01
CA GLY A 82 -49.57 -14.62 -1.41
C GLY A 82 -48.08 -14.78 -1.69
N ARG A 83 -47.76 -14.78 -2.98
CA ARG A 83 -46.40 -15.00 -3.48
C ARG A 83 -45.56 -13.72 -3.41
N ASN A 84 -44.42 -13.79 -2.74
CA ASN A 84 -43.49 -12.70 -2.54
C ASN A 84 -42.05 -13.16 -2.81
N ASP A 85 -41.56 -12.99 -4.04
CA ASP A 85 -40.19 -13.39 -4.36
C ASP A 85 -39.16 -12.34 -3.92
N PHE A 86 -38.01 -12.75 -3.41
CA PHE A 86 -36.89 -11.90 -3.02
C PHE A 86 -35.67 -12.15 -3.91
N SER A 87 -35.01 -11.08 -4.32
CA SER A 87 -33.67 -11.10 -4.91
C SER A 87 -32.71 -10.47 -3.91
N LEU A 88 -31.82 -11.28 -3.32
CA LEU A 88 -30.82 -10.80 -2.38
C LEU A 88 -29.49 -10.58 -3.10
N TYR A 89 -28.76 -9.57 -2.66
CA TYR A 89 -27.46 -9.22 -3.22
C TYR A 89 -26.36 -9.56 -2.23
N GLY A 90 -25.27 -10.14 -2.70
CA GLY A 90 -24.06 -10.21 -1.91
C GLY A 90 -23.40 -8.83 -1.84
N TYR A 91 -22.54 -8.64 -0.86
CA TYR A 91 -21.80 -7.39 -0.71
C TYR A 91 -20.40 -7.65 -0.15
N VAL A 92 -19.48 -6.74 -0.43
CA VAL A 92 -18.18 -6.66 0.24
C VAL A 92 -18.07 -5.23 0.73
N ASP A 93 -17.85 -5.07 2.02
CA ASP A 93 -17.65 -3.75 2.63
C ASP A 93 -16.45 -3.77 3.55
N GLY A 94 -16.03 -2.60 4.03
CA GLY A 94 -14.98 -2.52 5.04
C GLY A 94 -14.24 -1.22 4.96
N TYR A 95 -13.05 -1.19 5.55
CA TYR A 95 -12.21 -0.02 5.63
C TYR A 95 -10.85 -0.32 5.02
N VAL A 96 -10.32 0.62 4.24
CA VAL A 96 -8.91 0.64 3.83
C VAL A 96 -8.18 1.61 4.74
N LYS A 97 -7.12 1.12 5.38
CA LYS A 97 -6.30 1.84 6.33
C LYS A 97 -4.82 1.51 6.14
N ASP A 98 -3.94 2.35 6.65
CA ASP A 98 -2.49 2.11 6.67
C ASP A 98 -2.04 1.29 7.89
N SER A 99 -0.73 1.07 8.00
CA SER A 99 -0.03 0.42 9.11
C SER A 99 -0.36 1.06 10.46
N GLN A 100 -0.51 2.38 10.50
CA GLN A 100 -0.86 3.19 11.67
C GLN A 100 -2.38 3.27 11.93
N ASN A 101 -3.20 2.53 11.17
CA ASN A 101 -4.66 2.46 11.29
C ASN A 101 -5.39 3.79 10.99
N VAL A 102 -4.72 4.69 10.27
CA VAL A 102 -5.30 5.90 9.67
C VAL A 102 -6.06 5.52 8.39
N ALA A 103 -7.15 6.23 8.13
CA ALA A 103 -8.04 5.91 7.01
C ALA A 103 -7.48 6.38 5.67
N ILE A 104 -7.46 5.50 4.67
CA ILE A 104 -7.00 5.84 3.31
C ILE A 104 -8.20 6.22 2.45
N SER A 105 -8.27 7.49 2.06
CA SER A 105 -9.31 8.03 1.18
C SER A 105 -8.96 7.87 -0.30
N GLY A 106 -9.97 7.56 -1.13
CA GLY A 106 -9.81 7.42 -2.57
C GLY A 106 -8.98 6.21 -3.02
N ALA A 107 -8.77 5.21 -2.15
CA ALA A 107 -8.20 3.93 -2.56
C ALA A 107 -9.22 3.18 -3.44
N THR A 108 -8.75 2.59 -4.53
CA THR A 108 -9.60 1.84 -5.44
C THR A 108 -9.73 0.41 -4.95
N VAL A 109 -10.96 -0.03 -4.67
CA VAL A 109 -11.25 -1.41 -4.28
C VAL A 109 -11.95 -2.10 -5.44
N LYS A 110 -11.46 -3.29 -5.81
CA LYS A 110 -12.03 -4.09 -6.91
C LYS A 110 -12.31 -5.51 -6.44
N ALA A 111 -13.44 -6.04 -6.87
CA ALA A 111 -13.83 -7.43 -6.65
C ALA A 111 -13.73 -8.20 -7.97
N TYR A 112 -13.11 -9.38 -7.96
CA TYR A 112 -12.87 -10.20 -9.15
C TYR A 112 -13.40 -11.62 -9.00
N ARG A 113 -13.91 -12.16 -10.11
CA ARG A 113 -14.11 -13.59 -10.31
C ARG A 113 -13.23 -14.05 -11.46
N TYR A 114 -12.25 -14.91 -11.16
CA TYR A 114 -11.16 -15.21 -12.08
C TYR A 114 -10.48 -13.90 -12.51
N SER A 115 -10.37 -13.62 -13.81
CA SER A 115 -9.84 -12.35 -14.35
C SER A 115 -10.89 -11.26 -14.57
N GLY A 116 -12.19 -11.55 -14.34
CA GLY A 116 -13.27 -10.59 -14.58
C GLY A 116 -13.60 -9.75 -13.37
N VAL A 117 -13.68 -8.42 -13.53
CA VAL A 117 -14.14 -7.49 -12.48
C VAL A 117 -15.65 -7.66 -12.26
N LEU A 118 -16.05 -8.01 -11.04
CA LEU A 118 -17.45 -8.07 -10.59
C LEU A 118 -17.98 -6.70 -10.18
N GLY A 119 -17.13 -5.85 -9.61
CA GLY A 119 -17.48 -4.52 -9.14
C GLY A 119 -16.25 -3.76 -8.67
N SER A 120 -16.37 -2.44 -8.62
CA SER A 120 -15.31 -1.55 -8.14
C SER A 120 -15.93 -0.32 -7.47
N THR A 121 -15.22 0.23 -6.51
CA THR A 121 -15.55 1.48 -5.84
C THR A 121 -14.28 2.17 -5.36
N THR A 122 -14.39 3.42 -4.93
CA THR A 122 -13.32 4.13 -4.21
C THR A 122 -13.71 4.34 -2.76
N THR A 123 -12.74 4.31 -1.86
CA THR A 123 -13.00 4.57 -0.44
C THR A 123 -13.43 6.02 -0.19
N GLN A 124 -14.29 6.19 0.82
CA GLN A 124 -14.70 7.48 1.34
C GLN A 124 -13.59 8.11 2.21
N SER A 125 -13.80 9.33 2.70
CA SER A 125 -12.82 10.04 3.55
C SER A 125 -12.46 9.31 4.84
N ASN A 126 -13.35 8.46 5.36
CA ASN A 126 -13.11 7.61 6.52
C ASN A 126 -12.54 6.22 6.15
N GLY A 127 -12.13 6.01 4.89
CA GLY A 127 -11.60 4.75 4.37
C GLY A 127 -12.67 3.71 4.06
N TYR A 128 -13.96 4.00 4.27
CA TYR A 128 -15.03 3.03 4.04
C TYR A 128 -15.24 2.75 2.55
N TYR A 129 -15.45 1.49 2.20
CA TYR A 129 -15.89 1.07 0.88
C TYR A 129 -17.06 0.09 0.97
N TYR A 130 -17.82 0.01 -0.11
CA TYR A 130 -18.91 -0.95 -0.27
C TYR A 130 -19.06 -1.31 -1.76
N ILE A 131 -19.13 -2.60 -2.07
CA ILE A 131 -19.34 -3.15 -3.41
C ILE A 131 -20.43 -4.21 -3.34
N GLN A 132 -21.50 -4.03 -4.11
CA GLN A 132 -22.53 -5.05 -4.27
C GLN A 132 -22.10 -6.09 -5.32
N ILE A 133 -22.03 -7.37 -4.96
CA ILE A 133 -21.57 -8.46 -5.83
C ILE A 133 -22.45 -9.71 -5.75
N ALA A 134 -22.30 -10.65 -6.69
CA ALA A 134 -22.86 -11.99 -6.51
C ALA A 134 -22.07 -12.74 -5.41
N ASN A 135 -22.76 -13.52 -4.56
CA ASN A 135 -22.10 -14.21 -3.44
C ASN A 135 -21.34 -15.46 -3.92
N HIS A 136 -20.08 -15.25 -4.29
CA HIS A 136 -19.14 -16.29 -4.71
C HIS A 136 -17.75 -16.01 -4.13
N PRO A 137 -16.86 -17.02 -4.09
CA PRO A 137 -15.45 -16.77 -3.83
C PRO A 137 -14.91 -15.73 -4.80
N THR A 138 -14.27 -14.70 -4.26
CA THR A 138 -13.92 -13.48 -4.99
C THR A 138 -12.53 -13.04 -4.54
N LYS A 139 -11.66 -12.64 -5.47
CA LYS A 139 -10.43 -11.91 -5.13
C LYS A 139 -10.81 -10.45 -4.93
N ILE A 140 -10.47 -9.85 -3.80
CA ILE A 140 -10.61 -8.41 -3.60
C ILE A 140 -9.22 -7.78 -3.61
N THR A 141 -9.07 -6.67 -4.31
CA THR A 141 -7.84 -5.84 -4.29
C THR A 141 -8.15 -4.46 -3.72
N ALA A 142 -7.14 -3.86 -3.09
CA ALA A 142 -7.09 -2.44 -2.77
C ALA A 142 -5.80 -1.86 -3.36
N GLU A 143 -5.94 -0.77 -4.10
CA GLU A 143 -4.89 -0.13 -4.88
C GLU A 143 -4.90 1.38 -4.58
N LYS A 144 -3.73 1.94 -4.27
CA LYS A 144 -3.53 3.37 -4.02
C LYS A 144 -2.04 3.69 -4.18
N HIS A 145 -1.69 4.61 -5.06
CA HIS A 145 -0.32 5.12 -5.20
C HIS A 145 0.20 5.64 -3.84
N GLY A 146 1.47 5.38 -3.53
CA GLY A 146 2.06 5.53 -2.21
C GLY A 146 1.85 4.34 -1.27
N PHE A 147 1.23 3.25 -1.74
CA PHE A 147 1.01 2.04 -0.96
C PHE A 147 1.20 0.76 -1.78
N ARG A 148 1.68 -0.31 -1.13
CA ARG A 148 1.73 -1.66 -1.69
C ARG A 148 0.32 -2.14 -2.03
N ASP A 149 0.12 -2.59 -3.26
CA ASP A 149 -1.11 -3.23 -3.69
C ASP A 149 -1.43 -4.43 -2.81
N TYR A 150 -2.64 -4.46 -2.27
CA TYR A 150 -3.08 -5.55 -1.41
C TYR A 150 -4.10 -6.41 -2.14
N SER A 151 -3.97 -7.74 -2.03
CA SER A 151 -5.00 -8.64 -2.53
C SER A 151 -5.28 -9.83 -1.62
N GLN A 152 -6.54 -10.21 -1.53
CA GLN A 152 -6.98 -11.37 -0.75
C GLN A 152 -8.10 -12.11 -1.46
N THR A 153 -8.09 -13.44 -1.38
CA THR A 153 -9.25 -14.25 -1.79
C THR A 153 -10.18 -14.46 -0.62
N ILE A 154 -11.44 -14.10 -0.79
CA ILE A 154 -12.49 -14.27 0.21
C ILE A 154 -13.42 -15.41 -0.22
N SER A 155 -13.84 -16.24 0.72
CA SER A 155 -14.71 -17.40 0.46
C SER A 155 -16.20 -17.04 0.48
N THR A 156 -16.57 -15.92 1.09
CA THR A 156 -17.93 -15.39 1.19
C THR A 156 -17.93 -13.87 1.21
N THR A 157 -19.00 -13.26 0.73
CA THR A 157 -19.32 -11.83 0.91
C THR A 157 -19.41 -11.44 2.39
N GLY A 158 -19.10 -10.18 2.72
CA GLY A 158 -19.03 -9.68 4.10
C GLY A 158 -18.10 -8.49 4.28
N ARG A 159 -17.65 -8.26 5.52
CA ARG A 159 -16.73 -7.18 5.86
C ARG A 159 -15.27 -7.62 5.75
N PHE A 160 -14.47 -6.86 5.00
CA PHE A 160 -13.04 -7.09 4.78
C PHE A 160 -12.30 -5.77 4.90
N ASN A 161 -11.41 -5.67 5.88
CA ASN A 161 -10.58 -4.49 6.06
C ASN A 161 -9.22 -4.72 5.42
N PHE A 162 -8.68 -3.67 4.79
CA PHE A 162 -7.34 -3.65 4.27
C PHE A 162 -6.44 -2.88 5.22
N ASN A 163 -5.27 -3.44 5.52
CA ASN A 163 -4.13 -2.74 6.10
C ASN A 163 -3.08 -2.65 4.99
N MET A 164 -3.09 -1.54 4.25
CA MET A 164 -2.14 -1.29 3.18
C MET A 164 -0.83 -0.79 3.78
N LYS A 165 0.28 -1.12 3.13
CA LYS A 165 1.62 -0.75 3.58
C LYS A 165 2.13 0.42 2.76
N ALA A 166 2.58 1.48 3.41
CA ALA A 166 3.07 2.67 2.73
C ALA A 166 4.39 2.38 1.98
N LEU A 167 4.57 3.08 0.87
CA LEU A 167 5.78 3.12 0.07
C LEU A 167 6.20 4.58 -0.04
N LYS A 168 7.34 4.93 0.55
CA LYS A 168 7.81 6.32 0.66
C LYS A 168 9.24 6.43 0.17
N ALA A 169 9.57 7.52 -0.50
CA ALA A 169 10.94 7.78 -0.93
C ALA A 169 11.30 9.25 -0.74
N ILE A 170 12.49 9.50 -0.21
CA ILE A 170 13.18 10.79 -0.24
C ILE A 170 14.35 10.62 -1.18
N ILE A 171 14.37 11.43 -2.23
CA ILE A 171 15.39 11.40 -3.28
C ILE A 171 16.12 12.73 -3.26
N VAL A 172 17.44 12.67 -3.13
CA VAL A 172 18.31 13.84 -3.07
C VAL A 172 19.31 13.77 -4.21
N GLY A 173 19.30 14.77 -5.09
CA GLY A 173 20.24 14.89 -6.20
C GLY A 173 20.75 16.31 -6.32
N ILE A 174 22.06 16.52 -6.17
CA ILE A 174 22.64 17.87 -6.07
C ILE A 174 23.79 18.02 -7.07
N SER A 175 23.53 18.69 -8.20
CA SER A 175 24.57 19.05 -9.16
C SER A 175 25.14 20.43 -8.83
N ASP A 176 24.29 21.41 -8.54
CA ASP A 176 24.70 22.80 -8.27
C ASP A 176 24.69 23.18 -6.79
N TYR A 177 25.88 23.44 -6.25
CA TYR A 177 26.06 23.80 -4.86
C TYR A 177 26.06 25.31 -4.66
N SER A 178 25.60 25.78 -3.49
CA SER A 178 25.61 27.22 -3.15
C SER A 178 27.02 27.85 -3.12
N SER A 179 28.05 27.02 -3.00
CA SER A 179 29.47 27.32 -3.11
C SER A 179 30.24 26.00 -3.27
N GLY A 180 31.48 26.05 -3.76
CA GLY A 180 32.30 24.84 -3.97
C GLY A 180 32.38 24.45 -5.44
N THR A 181 32.51 23.16 -5.71
CA THR A 181 32.60 22.59 -7.06
C THR A 181 31.30 21.87 -7.38
N ASP A 182 30.72 22.17 -8.53
CA ASP A 182 29.50 21.52 -9.00
C ASP A 182 29.78 20.12 -9.60
N LEU A 183 28.75 19.28 -9.59
CA LEU A 183 28.70 17.98 -10.26
C LEU A 183 27.79 18.09 -11.50
N ASN A 184 27.75 17.05 -12.34
CA ASN A 184 27.09 17.17 -13.64
C ASN A 184 25.83 16.34 -13.81
N TYR A 185 25.63 15.29 -13.01
CA TYR A 185 24.62 14.27 -13.29
C TYR A 185 23.78 13.84 -12.07
N CYS A 186 23.87 14.55 -10.95
CA CYS A 186 23.17 14.14 -9.74
C CYS A 186 21.66 14.44 -9.82
N ASP A 187 21.27 15.42 -10.62
CA ASP A 187 19.87 15.72 -10.96
C ASP A 187 19.28 14.70 -11.95
N GLU A 188 20.06 14.22 -12.93
CA GLU A 188 19.68 13.06 -13.75
C GLU A 188 19.51 11.80 -12.88
N ASP A 189 20.46 11.49 -11.99
CA ASP A 189 20.36 10.35 -11.08
C ASP A 189 19.08 10.41 -10.22
N ALA A 190 18.74 11.58 -9.68
CA ALA A 190 17.52 11.76 -8.91
C ALA A 190 16.26 11.58 -9.76
N SER A 191 16.32 11.98 -11.04
CA SER A 191 15.23 11.80 -11.99
C SER A 191 15.01 10.32 -12.31
N ASP A 192 16.08 9.57 -12.57
CA ASP A 192 16.02 8.14 -12.88
C ASP A 192 15.49 7.34 -11.68
N TRP A 193 15.97 7.64 -10.47
CA TRP A 193 15.44 7.04 -9.24
C TRP A 193 13.98 7.39 -8.99
N TYR A 194 13.56 8.63 -9.29
CA TYR A 194 12.16 9.02 -9.16
C TYR A 194 11.29 8.23 -10.11
N ASP A 195 11.66 8.15 -11.39
CA ASP A 195 10.87 7.46 -12.40
C ASP A 195 10.71 5.98 -12.05
N GLN A 196 11.80 5.32 -11.64
CA GLN A 196 11.74 3.91 -11.22
C GLN A 196 10.87 3.73 -9.97
N LEU A 197 11.04 4.52 -8.91
CA LEU A 197 10.29 4.35 -7.67
C LEU A 197 8.81 4.75 -7.82
N ASP A 198 8.50 5.80 -8.60
CA ASP A 198 7.12 6.21 -8.92
C ASP A 198 6.40 5.13 -9.72
N ASP A 199 7.07 4.50 -10.71
CA ASP A 199 6.54 3.36 -11.47
C ASP A 199 6.28 2.14 -10.56
N LEU A 200 7.09 1.95 -9.52
CA LEU A 200 6.84 0.96 -8.48
C LEU A 200 5.73 1.35 -7.49
N GLY A 201 5.21 2.57 -7.57
CA GLY A 201 4.10 3.09 -6.77
C GLY A 201 4.50 3.75 -5.46
N TYR A 202 5.77 4.14 -5.31
CA TYR A 202 6.23 4.94 -4.18
C TYR A 202 5.69 6.37 -4.24
N ASP A 203 5.37 6.94 -3.09
CA ASP A 203 5.13 8.37 -2.96
C ASP A 203 6.48 9.05 -2.69
N CYS A 204 7.03 9.63 -3.76
CA CYS A 204 8.37 10.20 -3.80
C CYS A 204 8.36 11.70 -3.51
N GLU A 205 9.31 12.16 -2.70
CA GLU A 205 9.72 13.55 -2.56
C GLU A 205 11.13 13.73 -3.12
N ILE A 206 11.34 14.76 -3.94
CA ILE A 206 12.65 15.11 -4.50
C ILE A 206 13.13 16.43 -3.91
N TYR A 207 14.33 16.39 -3.33
CA TYR A 207 15.06 17.56 -2.89
C TYR A 207 16.29 17.76 -3.78
N GLY A 208 16.35 18.92 -4.44
CA GLY A 208 17.33 19.19 -5.48
C GLY A 208 18.12 20.48 -5.25
N ASP A 209 18.76 20.97 -6.31
CA ASP A 209 19.48 22.23 -6.31
C ASP A 209 18.64 23.42 -6.79
N GLY A 210 19.31 24.53 -7.17
CA GLY A 210 18.66 25.76 -7.61
C GLY A 210 17.90 25.67 -8.95
N HIS A 211 17.90 24.50 -9.61
CA HIS A 211 17.32 24.29 -10.94
C HIS A 211 16.12 23.32 -10.90
N PRO A 212 14.96 23.75 -10.36
CA PRO A 212 13.78 22.88 -10.24
C PRO A 212 13.24 22.33 -11.56
N GLY A 213 13.64 22.91 -12.70
CA GLY A 213 13.25 22.44 -14.03
C GLY A 213 14.00 21.19 -14.51
N ASN A 214 15.06 20.78 -13.81
CA ASN A 214 15.84 19.58 -14.14
C ASN A 214 15.21 18.31 -13.56
N TYR A 215 14.29 18.45 -12.61
CA TYR A 215 13.69 17.32 -11.90
C TYR A 215 12.24 17.07 -12.35
N PRO A 216 11.79 15.81 -12.41
CA PRO A 216 10.39 15.46 -12.73
C PRO A 216 9.42 15.94 -11.64
N ARG A 217 9.95 16.07 -10.42
CA ARG A 217 9.28 16.62 -9.24
C ARG A 217 10.27 17.47 -8.45
N TYR A 218 9.81 18.50 -7.74
CA TYR A 218 10.67 19.33 -6.91
C TYR A 218 9.95 19.78 -5.64
N ASP A 219 10.32 19.19 -4.50
CA ASP A 219 9.73 19.44 -3.18
C ASP A 219 10.53 20.47 -2.37
N GLY A 220 11.77 20.75 -2.76
CA GLY A 220 12.54 21.85 -2.19
C GLY A 220 14.02 21.78 -2.51
N LEU A 221 14.75 22.76 -1.99
CA LEU A 221 16.21 22.70 -1.98
C LEU A 221 16.67 21.59 -1.03
N ALA A 222 17.67 20.82 -1.43
CA ALA A 222 18.36 19.82 -0.62
C ALA A 222 19.30 20.48 0.41
N THR A 223 18.77 21.38 1.22
CA THR A 223 19.45 21.82 2.45
C THR A 223 19.34 20.72 3.50
N GLU A 224 20.30 20.62 4.41
CA GLU A 224 20.22 19.65 5.52
C GLU A 224 18.92 19.81 6.31
N SER A 225 18.52 21.05 6.60
CA SER A 225 17.28 21.31 7.33
C SER A 225 16.04 20.78 6.63
N ASN A 226 15.95 20.90 5.29
CA ASN A 226 14.79 20.43 4.55
C ASN A 226 14.76 18.91 4.49
N VAL A 227 15.89 18.27 4.18
CA VAL A 227 15.99 16.81 4.09
C VAL A 227 15.71 16.14 5.45
N ARG A 228 16.29 16.66 6.54
CA ARG A 228 15.98 16.19 7.90
C ARG A 228 14.51 16.36 8.27
N SER A 229 13.90 17.49 7.88
CA SER A 229 12.46 17.70 8.12
C SER A 229 11.58 16.71 7.35
N ALA A 230 11.99 16.34 6.13
CA ALA A 230 11.30 15.32 5.34
C ALA A 230 11.39 13.95 6.00
N ILE A 231 12.58 13.55 6.48
CA ILE A 231 12.80 12.29 7.20
C ILE A 231 11.94 12.23 8.47
N GLN A 232 11.97 13.28 9.29
CA GLN A 232 11.16 13.38 10.51
C GLN A 232 9.64 13.36 10.20
N SER A 233 9.23 13.94 9.08
CA SER A 233 7.85 13.83 8.61
C SER A 233 7.49 12.39 8.25
N LEU A 234 8.39 11.65 7.56
CA LEU A 234 8.15 10.24 7.24
C LEU A 234 8.01 9.38 8.49
N ASP A 235 8.91 9.51 9.47
CA ASP A 235 8.87 8.74 10.73
C ASP A 235 7.49 8.81 11.40
N THR A 236 6.90 10.01 11.47
CA THR A 236 5.55 10.17 12.05
C THR A 236 4.41 9.55 11.25
N ASN A 237 4.63 9.19 9.98
CA ASN A 237 3.61 8.74 9.02
C ASN A 237 3.84 7.32 8.48
N VAL A 238 4.86 6.61 8.97
CA VAL A 238 5.10 5.19 8.64
C VAL A 238 5.04 4.33 9.89
N GLY A 239 4.92 3.03 9.70
CA GLY A 239 4.99 2.05 10.77
C GLY A 239 5.26 0.64 10.25
N SER A 240 5.31 -0.32 11.16
CA SER A 240 5.69 -1.71 10.84
C SER A 240 4.99 -2.29 9.58
N GLY A 241 5.82 -2.75 8.65
CA GLY A 241 5.50 -3.33 7.34
C GLY A 241 5.52 -2.35 6.16
N ASP A 242 5.70 -1.05 6.43
CA ASP A 242 5.92 -0.02 5.42
C ASP A 242 7.36 -0.03 4.90
N THR A 243 7.62 0.66 3.80
CA THR A 243 8.96 0.73 3.19
C THR A 243 9.34 2.17 2.86
N VAL A 244 10.56 2.54 3.23
CA VAL A 244 11.16 3.85 3.01
C VAL A 244 12.41 3.70 2.17
N CYS A 245 12.58 4.55 1.17
CA CYS A 245 13.83 4.70 0.43
C CYS A 245 14.45 6.06 0.75
N PHE A 246 15.75 6.08 1.04
CA PHE A 246 16.56 7.28 1.08
C PHE A 246 17.65 7.18 0.03
N ILE A 247 17.55 8.02 -1.00
CA ILE A 247 18.45 8.03 -2.15
C ILE A 247 19.24 9.33 -2.11
N PHE A 248 20.57 9.25 -2.26
CA PHE A 248 21.44 10.40 -2.36
C PHE A 248 22.45 10.26 -3.49
N SER A 249 22.48 11.24 -4.39
CA SER A 249 23.55 11.47 -5.38
C SER A 249 24.11 12.89 -5.19
N GLY A 250 25.42 12.98 -4.95
CA GLY A 250 26.09 14.24 -4.70
C GLY A 250 27.49 14.10 -4.08
N HIS A 251 28.06 15.23 -3.63
CA HIS A 251 29.31 15.22 -2.89
C HIS A 251 29.17 14.52 -1.54
N GLY A 252 30.20 13.75 -1.19
CA GLY A 252 30.40 13.19 0.13
C GLY A 252 31.84 13.38 0.57
N GLY A 253 32.12 13.23 1.85
CA GLY A 253 33.49 13.34 2.34
C GLY A 253 33.66 12.98 3.79
N THR A 254 34.90 13.17 4.27
CA THR A 254 35.27 12.91 5.66
C THR A 254 35.69 14.20 6.35
N SER A 255 35.20 14.43 7.58
CA SER A 255 35.51 15.60 8.39
C SER A 255 35.68 15.16 9.85
N TRP A 256 36.85 15.40 10.45
CA TRP A 256 37.16 15.03 11.84
C TRP A 256 36.83 13.55 12.16
N PHE A 257 37.14 12.64 11.22
CA PHE A 257 36.86 11.21 11.31
C PHE A 257 35.39 10.79 11.21
N GLN A 258 34.49 11.69 10.79
CA GLN A 258 33.10 11.35 10.46
C GLN A 258 32.84 11.53 8.97
N GLN A 259 32.12 10.59 8.38
CA GLN A 259 31.62 10.71 7.01
C GLN A 259 30.40 11.64 6.98
N TYR A 260 30.20 12.31 5.84
CA TYR A 260 29.07 13.19 5.62
C TYR A 260 28.65 13.23 4.17
N LEU A 261 27.37 13.54 3.97
CA LEU A 261 26.78 13.98 2.72
C LEU A 261 26.84 15.50 2.67
N LEU A 262 27.38 16.08 1.59
CA LEU A 262 27.41 17.53 1.43
C LEU A 262 26.07 17.98 0.86
N MET A 263 25.38 18.82 1.62
CA MET A 263 24.07 19.36 1.24
C MET A 263 24.22 20.61 0.36
N GLN A 264 23.14 20.98 -0.32
CA GLN A 264 23.09 22.06 -1.32
C GLN A 264 23.59 23.40 -0.76
N ASP A 265 23.26 23.68 0.51
CA ASP A 265 23.67 24.88 1.26
C ASP A 265 25.06 24.77 1.91
N ASN A 266 25.88 23.79 1.48
CA ASN A 266 27.22 23.50 1.99
C ASN A 266 27.28 23.05 3.46
N SER A 267 26.14 22.73 4.06
CA SER A 267 26.15 22.05 5.34
C SER A 267 26.57 20.58 5.15
N LYS A 268 27.01 19.95 6.24
CA LYS A 268 27.54 18.59 6.24
C LYS A 268 26.62 17.73 7.06
N TYR A 269 25.76 16.98 6.40
CA TYR A 269 24.87 16.04 7.04
C TYR A 269 25.66 14.76 7.35
N LYS A 270 26.09 14.62 8.60
CA LYS A 270 27.05 13.59 9.02
C LYS A 270 26.38 12.24 9.22
N GLU A 271 27.17 11.17 9.17
CA GLU A 271 26.70 9.81 9.46
C GLU A 271 25.98 9.68 10.82
N THR A 272 26.48 10.31 11.89
CA THR A 272 25.83 10.28 13.21
C THR A 272 24.52 11.07 13.22
N GLU A 273 24.42 12.08 12.38
CA GLU A 273 23.21 12.89 12.23
C GLU A 273 22.16 12.13 11.39
N ILE A 274 22.60 11.28 10.45
CA ILE A 274 21.75 10.35 9.68
C ILE A 274 21.26 9.23 10.61
N GLU A 275 22.15 8.62 11.39
CA GLU A 275 21.83 7.64 12.43
C GLU A 275 20.73 8.18 13.36
N ASP A 276 20.94 9.36 13.96
CA ASP A 276 19.97 10.02 14.84
C ASP A 276 18.58 10.24 14.18
N ASP A 277 18.51 10.49 12.86
CA ASP A 277 17.23 10.73 12.18
C ASP A 277 16.49 9.43 11.79
N PHE A 278 17.20 8.30 11.71
CA PHE A 278 16.62 7.02 11.29
C PHE A 278 16.49 5.98 12.43
N GLU A 279 17.17 6.17 13.56
CA GLU A 279 17.11 5.24 14.70
C GLU A 279 15.71 5.14 15.37
N ASP A 280 14.92 6.21 15.25
CA ASP A 280 13.59 6.33 15.86
C ASP A 280 12.50 5.61 15.06
N PHE A 281 12.76 5.23 13.80
CA PHE A 281 11.79 4.52 12.97
C PHE A 281 11.39 3.18 13.62
N ASP A 282 10.08 2.94 13.69
CA ASP A 282 9.47 1.72 14.22
C ASP A 282 10.17 0.45 13.67
N SER A 283 10.54 -0.48 14.56
CA SER A 283 10.99 -1.81 14.14
C SER A 283 9.95 -2.46 13.21
N GLY A 284 10.39 -2.94 12.05
CA GLY A 284 9.52 -3.46 11.01
C GLY A 284 9.24 -2.51 9.86
N VAL A 285 9.70 -1.26 9.91
CA VAL A 285 9.79 -0.42 8.71
C VAL A 285 11.03 -0.83 7.93
N ASP A 286 10.85 -1.31 6.70
CA ASP A 286 11.97 -1.67 5.83
C ASP A 286 12.59 -0.38 5.25
N ILE A 287 13.89 -0.15 5.44
CA ILE A 287 14.56 1.07 4.99
C ILE A 287 15.68 0.72 4.01
N PHE A 288 15.58 1.28 2.80
CA PHE A 288 16.60 1.16 1.76
C PHE A 288 17.38 2.45 1.63
N PHE A 289 18.70 2.35 1.78
CA PHE A 289 19.63 3.45 1.55
C PHE A 289 20.44 3.22 0.27
N PHE A 290 20.52 4.25 -0.56
CA PHE A 290 21.40 4.28 -1.71
C PHE A 290 22.24 5.55 -1.70
N PHE A 291 23.57 5.38 -1.70
CA PHE A 291 24.52 6.49 -1.65
C PHE A 291 25.48 6.46 -2.85
N ASP A 292 25.30 7.38 -3.80
CA ASP A 292 26.30 7.71 -4.83
C ASP A 292 27.04 8.99 -4.43
N SER A 293 28.07 8.81 -3.59
CA SER A 293 28.91 9.91 -3.10
C SER A 293 30.28 9.41 -2.64
N CYS A 294 31.30 10.26 -2.66
CA CYS A 294 32.62 9.88 -2.16
C CYS A 294 32.57 9.53 -0.67
N ASN A 295 33.41 8.59 -0.24
CA ASN A 295 33.53 8.13 1.16
C ASN A 295 32.25 7.49 1.72
N SER A 296 31.26 7.14 0.88
CA SER A 296 29.93 6.66 1.30
C SER A 296 29.96 5.42 2.19
N GLY A 297 30.92 4.50 1.97
CA GLY A 297 31.01 3.26 2.74
C GLY A 297 31.35 3.45 4.21
N GLY A 298 31.76 4.65 4.65
CA GLY A 298 31.95 4.95 6.07
C GLY A 298 30.63 5.10 6.83
N ILE A 299 29.56 5.49 6.14
CA ILE A 299 28.22 5.68 6.75
C ILE A 299 27.65 4.35 7.26
N ILE A 300 27.99 3.23 6.62
CA ILE A 300 27.47 1.89 6.93
C ILE A 300 27.59 1.58 8.42
N SER A 301 28.74 1.83 9.05
CA SER A 301 28.92 1.48 10.47
C SER A 301 27.97 2.22 11.41
N SER A 302 27.57 3.45 11.09
CA SER A 302 26.58 4.17 11.89
C SER A 302 25.18 3.58 11.70
N LEU A 303 24.85 3.12 10.50
CA LEU A 303 23.55 2.48 10.23
C LEU A 303 23.45 1.09 10.87
N ASP A 304 24.56 0.35 10.91
CA ASP A 304 24.67 -0.95 11.58
C ASP A 304 24.54 -0.84 13.11
N ASP A 305 24.88 0.31 13.72
CA ASP A 305 24.78 0.48 15.16
C ASP A 305 23.34 0.84 15.62
N MET A 306 22.41 1.08 14.68
CA MET A 306 21.04 1.48 14.99
C MET A 306 20.19 0.34 15.59
N PRO A 307 19.25 0.64 16.51
CA PRO A 307 18.40 -0.36 17.16
C PRO A 307 17.44 -1.10 16.21
N ASN A 308 17.24 -0.58 15.00
CA ASN A 308 16.41 -1.16 13.94
C ASN A 308 17.22 -1.73 12.76
N GLU A 309 18.54 -1.98 12.94
CA GLU A 309 19.47 -2.50 11.92
C GLU A 309 18.90 -3.70 11.12
N ASP A 310 18.15 -4.61 11.75
CA ASP A 310 17.54 -5.80 11.13
C ASP A 310 16.61 -5.49 9.92
N TYR A 311 16.20 -4.23 9.75
CA TYR A 311 15.29 -3.77 8.68
C TYR A 311 15.97 -2.83 7.67
N ILE A 312 17.29 -2.74 7.71
CA ILE A 312 18.06 -1.78 6.92
C ILE A 312 18.86 -2.52 5.84
N TYR A 313 18.72 -2.03 4.62
CA TYR A 313 19.58 -2.37 3.50
C TYR A 313 20.28 -1.11 2.99
N VAL A 314 21.59 -1.20 2.76
CA VAL A 314 22.43 -0.08 2.32
C VAL A 314 23.24 -0.51 1.10
N ALA A 315 23.23 0.31 0.05
CA ALA A 315 24.15 0.22 -1.08
C ALA A 315 24.93 1.53 -1.24
N THR A 316 26.25 1.43 -1.35
CA THR A 316 27.17 2.57 -1.41
C THR A 316 28.09 2.47 -2.62
N THR A 317 28.48 3.60 -3.22
CA THR A 317 29.35 3.61 -4.40
C THR A 317 30.79 3.17 -4.14
N CYS A 318 31.30 3.35 -2.92
CA CYS A 318 32.71 3.11 -2.59
C CYS A 318 32.90 2.81 -1.10
N THR A 319 34.13 2.45 -0.71
CA THR A 319 34.50 2.33 0.71
C THR A 319 34.57 3.68 1.41
N LYS A 320 34.79 3.68 2.72
CA LYS A 320 34.99 4.89 3.53
C LYS A 320 36.13 5.81 3.07
N ASP A 321 37.09 5.28 2.32
CA ASP A 321 38.28 5.99 1.82
C ASP A 321 38.23 6.20 0.29
N GLY A 322 37.15 5.75 -0.37
CA GLY A 322 36.99 5.77 -1.82
C GLY A 322 36.31 7.01 -2.39
N TYR A 323 36.22 7.05 -3.71
CA TYR A 323 35.58 8.11 -4.49
C TYR A 323 34.36 7.60 -5.26
N GLY A 324 33.34 8.45 -5.35
CA GLY A 324 32.26 8.37 -6.34
C GLY A 324 32.66 9.11 -7.62
N TYR A 325 32.09 8.72 -8.75
CA TYR A 325 32.50 9.25 -10.05
C TYR A 325 31.30 9.55 -10.94
N ASP A 326 31.28 10.72 -11.56
CA ASP A 326 30.40 11.03 -12.69
C ASP A 326 30.80 10.21 -13.93
N SER A 327 29.81 9.78 -14.70
CA SER A 327 29.99 9.09 -15.96
C SER A 327 29.40 9.88 -17.13
N PRO A 328 30.18 10.76 -17.79
CA PRO A 328 29.70 11.50 -18.97
C PRO A 328 29.24 10.64 -20.15
N THR A 329 29.64 9.36 -20.17
CA THR A 329 29.20 8.42 -21.21
C THR A 329 27.74 7.99 -21.01
N HIS A 330 27.30 7.92 -19.76
CA HIS A 330 25.96 7.46 -19.38
C HIS A 330 25.06 8.63 -18.95
N SER A 331 25.64 9.77 -18.57
CA SER A 331 24.94 10.94 -18.02
C SER A 331 24.34 10.67 -16.63
N ASN A 332 25.11 9.96 -15.80
CA ASN A 332 24.75 9.55 -14.45
C ASN A 332 25.98 9.57 -13.54
N GLY A 333 25.77 9.48 -12.23
CA GLY A 333 26.72 8.86 -11.33
C GLY A 333 27.05 7.45 -11.80
N LEU A 334 28.33 7.08 -11.78
CA LEU A 334 28.78 5.79 -12.31
C LEU A 334 28.11 4.65 -11.55
N TRP A 335 27.94 4.78 -10.24
CA TRP A 335 27.28 3.75 -9.45
C TRP A 335 25.76 3.74 -9.64
N THR A 336 25.11 4.91 -9.70
CA THR A 336 23.70 5.01 -10.09
C THR A 336 23.44 4.27 -11.40
N TYR A 337 24.23 4.52 -12.45
CA TYR A 337 24.07 3.82 -13.73
C TYR A 337 24.23 2.29 -13.59
N TYR A 338 25.28 1.81 -12.94
CA TYR A 338 25.53 0.36 -12.87
C TYR A 338 24.50 -0.38 -11.99
N PHE A 339 24.03 0.25 -10.92
CA PHE A 339 23.05 -0.34 -10.01
C PHE A 339 21.62 -0.22 -10.54
N LEU A 340 21.18 1.00 -10.86
CA LEU A 340 19.80 1.27 -11.24
C LEU A 340 19.55 0.89 -12.70
N GLU A 341 20.20 1.59 -13.64
CA GLU A 341 19.92 1.47 -15.07
C GLU A 341 20.36 0.10 -15.61
N TYR A 342 21.66 -0.21 -15.48
CA TYR A 342 22.25 -1.39 -16.12
C TYR A 342 21.82 -2.70 -15.45
N SER A 343 21.76 -2.73 -14.12
CA SER A 343 21.43 -3.95 -13.37
C SER A 343 19.92 -4.07 -13.14
N TRP A 344 19.30 -3.14 -12.41
CA TRP A 344 17.91 -3.32 -12.01
C TRP A 344 16.94 -3.17 -13.18
N ILE A 345 17.00 -2.05 -13.90
CA ILE A 345 16.08 -1.71 -14.98
C ILE A 345 16.35 -2.60 -16.21
N ASP A 346 17.54 -2.57 -16.77
CA ASP A 346 17.83 -3.25 -18.03
C ASP A 346 17.89 -4.78 -17.88
N ASN A 347 18.61 -5.28 -16.87
CA ASN A 347 18.81 -6.72 -16.71
C ASN A 347 17.65 -7.41 -15.95
N TYR A 348 17.05 -6.74 -14.96
CA TYR A 348 15.96 -7.29 -14.14
C TYR A 348 14.59 -6.65 -14.39
N SER A 349 14.46 -5.81 -15.43
CA SER A 349 13.20 -5.17 -15.84
C SER A 349 12.56 -4.29 -14.77
N GLY A 350 13.37 -3.73 -13.87
CA GLY A 350 12.92 -2.90 -12.74
C GLY A 350 11.97 -3.65 -11.79
N SER A 351 12.05 -4.99 -11.75
CA SER A 351 11.05 -5.81 -11.06
C SER A 351 11.18 -5.78 -9.54
N ARG A 352 10.04 -5.63 -8.85
CA ARG A 352 9.90 -5.80 -7.38
C ARG A 352 10.15 -7.23 -6.90
N SER A 353 10.20 -8.20 -7.81
CA SER A 353 10.47 -9.59 -7.48
C SER A 353 11.97 -9.92 -7.43
N THR A 354 12.82 -8.95 -7.76
CA THR A 354 14.28 -9.11 -7.71
C THR A 354 14.76 -8.46 -6.42
N SER A 355 15.58 -9.19 -5.66
CA SER A 355 16.09 -8.66 -4.41
C SER A 355 17.22 -7.66 -4.64
N MET A 356 17.42 -6.73 -3.70
CA MET A 356 18.46 -5.71 -3.82
C MET A 356 19.86 -6.32 -3.77
N GLU A 357 20.08 -7.40 -3.02
CA GLU A 357 21.36 -8.15 -3.05
C GLU A 357 21.62 -8.71 -4.46
N THR A 358 20.59 -9.23 -5.13
CA THR A 358 20.72 -9.77 -6.49
C THR A 358 21.07 -8.66 -7.50
N VAL A 359 20.46 -7.48 -7.33
CA VAL A 359 20.79 -6.29 -8.15
C VAL A 359 22.22 -5.83 -7.88
N PHE A 360 22.60 -5.76 -6.60
CA PHE A 360 23.94 -5.35 -6.17
C PHE A 360 25.03 -6.28 -6.70
N ASP A 361 24.88 -7.59 -6.51
CA ASP A 361 25.82 -8.61 -6.99
C ASP A 361 26.08 -8.48 -8.49
N TYR A 362 25.01 -8.30 -9.28
CA TYR A 362 25.12 -8.12 -10.72
C TYR A 362 25.81 -6.79 -11.06
N ALA A 363 25.41 -5.70 -10.42
CA ALA A 363 25.99 -4.37 -10.61
C ALA A 363 27.51 -4.38 -10.29
N LEU A 364 27.87 -4.88 -9.11
CA LEU A 364 29.26 -4.98 -8.64
C LEU A 364 30.11 -5.83 -9.58
N SER A 365 29.60 -6.96 -10.09
CA SER A 365 30.34 -7.81 -11.03
C SER A 365 30.66 -7.14 -12.37
N ASN A 366 29.93 -6.08 -12.73
CA ASN A 366 30.11 -5.31 -13.96
C ASN A 366 30.72 -3.91 -13.72
N TYR A 367 30.85 -3.49 -12.46
CA TYR A 367 31.40 -2.19 -12.10
C TYR A 367 32.89 -2.11 -12.46
N PRO A 368 33.36 -1.05 -13.13
CA PRO A 368 34.70 -1.03 -13.73
C PRO A 368 35.80 -0.64 -12.74
N LEU A 369 35.44 -0.18 -11.54
CA LEU A 369 36.39 0.26 -10.52
C LEU A 369 36.53 -0.78 -9.40
N GLY A 370 37.58 -0.66 -8.61
CA GLY A 370 37.86 -1.54 -7.48
C GLY A 370 38.85 -0.93 -6.49
N GLY A 371 39.23 -1.69 -5.45
CA GLY A 371 40.00 -1.15 -4.34
C GLY A 371 39.12 -0.32 -3.42
N ASP A 372 39.56 0.89 -3.03
CA ASP A 372 38.75 1.78 -2.20
C ASP A 372 37.50 2.29 -2.95
N ASP A 373 37.52 2.30 -4.28
CA ASP A 373 36.39 2.69 -5.13
C ASP A 373 35.44 1.52 -5.42
N THR A 374 35.52 0.42 -4.65
CA THR A 374 34.61 -0.72 -4.79
C THR A 374 33.29 -0.42 -4.07
N PRO A 375 32.13 -0.56 -4.73
CA PRO A 375 30.83 -0.48 -4.07
C PRO A 375 30.73 -1.43 -2.89
N GLN A 376 30.03 -1.01 -1.83
CA GLN A 376 29.76 -1.85 -0.66
C GLN A 376 28.25 -1.95 -0.42
N GLU A 377 27.81 -3.12 0.03
CA GLU A 377 26.47 -3.32 0.57
C GLU A 377 26.54 -3.75 2.04
N HIS A 378 25.47 -3.44 2.76
CA HIS A 378 25.13 -4.04 4.03
C HIS A 378 23.64 -4.41 4.01
N ASP A 379 23.31 -5.60 4.51
CA ASP A 379 21.94 -6.05 4.75
C ASP A 379 21.87 -6.53 6.21
N GLY A 380 21.16 -5.78 7.04
CA GLY A 380 20.95 -6.15 8.43
C GLY A 380 19.98 -7.32 8.59
N SER A 381 19.21 -7.63 7.54
CA SER A 381 18.26 -8.72 7.54
C SER A 381 18.89 -10.07 7.21
N ALA A 382 18.33 -11.14 7.76
CA ALA A 382 18.63 -12.50 7.31
C ALA A 382 17.82 -12.92 6.06
N SER A 383 16.87 -12.08 5.62
CA SER A 383 16.03 -12.31 4.47
C SER A 383 16.28 -11.26 3.40
N SER A 384 16.27 -11.69 2.13
CA SER A 384 16.46 -10.79 0.99
C SER A 384 15.52 -9.57 1.03
N PHE A 385 16.08 -8.40 0.72
CA PHE A 385 15.38 -7.13 0.68
C PHE A 385 14.76 -6.89 -0.70
N TYR A 386 13.53 -6.36 -0.75
CA TYR A 386 12.79 -6.08 -1.99
C TYR A 386 12.14 -4.69 -1.96
N LEU A 387 12.27 -3.96 -3.07
CA LEU A 387 11.58 -2.70 -3.30
C LEU A 387 10.23 -2.90 -3.99
#